data_AF-A0A553ZSN6-F1
#
_entry.id   AF-A0A553ZSN6-F1
#
_cell.length_a   1.000
_cell.length_b   1.000
_cell.length_c   1.000
_cell.angle_alpha   90.00
_cell.angle_beta   90.00
_cell.angle_gamma   90.00
#
_symmetry.space_group_name_H-M   'P 1'
#
loop_
_entity.id
_entity.type
_entity.pdbx_description
1 polymer ?
#
loop_
_entity_poly.entity_id
_entity_poly.type
_entity_poly.pdbx_seq_one_letter_code
_entity_poly.pdbx_strand_id
1 'polypeptide(L)'
;WKKWGHGRLNVTRSLEESADTFFYQVAYDMGIDRLSEWMGKFGYGHYTGIDLAEERSGNMPTREWKQKRFKKPWYQGDTIPVGIGQ
;
A
#
# COMPACT_ATOMS: atom_id res chain seq x y z
N TRP A 1 -5.49 -7.67 -12.29
CA TRP A 1 -6.62 -7.08 -13.05
C TRP A 1 -7.08 -8.01 -14.17
N LYS A 2 -6.15 -8.69 -14.87
CA LYS A 2 -6.47 -9.70 -15.89
C LYS A 2 -7.24 -10.89 -15.29
N LYS A 3 -8.48 -11.12 -15.73
CA LYS A 3 -9.41 -12.10 -15.11
C LYS A 3 -8.89 -13.54 -15.12
N TRP A 4 -8.14 -13.93 -16.14
CA TRP A 4 -7.57 -15.28 -16.27
C TRP A 4 -6.14 -15.40 -15.70
N GLY A 5 -5.63 -14.33 -15.06
CA GLY A 5 -4.33 -14.30 -14.42
C GLY A 5 -3.14 -14.12 -15.37
N HIS A 6 -1.95 -14.03 -14.78
CA HIS A 6 -0.68 -13.78 -15.48
C HIS A 6 0.25 -15.01 -15.51
N GLY A 7 -0.20 -16.15 -14.97
CA GLY A 7 0.62 -17.36 -14.81
C GLY A 7 1.65 -17.23 -13.69
N ARG A 8 2.80 -17.90 -13.82
CA ARG A 8 3.90 -17.77 -12.83
C ARG A 8 4.56 -16.41 -12.96
N LEU A 9 4.69 -15.72 -11.83
CA LEU A 9 5.25 -14.38 -11.73
C LEU A 9 6.50 -14.39 -10.85
N ASN A 10 7.47 -13.56 -11.24
CA ASN A 10 8.56 -13.11 -10.38
C ASN A 10 8.44 -11.58 -10.23
N VAL A 11 9.34 -10.97 -9.45
CA VAL A 11 9.32 -9.51 -9.21
C VAL A 11 9.36 -8.73 -10.51
N THR A 12 10.31 -9.01 -11.40
CA THR A 12 10.46 -8.32 -12.70
C THR A 12 9.18 -8.37 -13.52
N ARG A 13 8.63 -9.56 -13.73
CA ARG A 13 7.42 -9.76 -14.52
C ARG A 13 6.18 -9.16 -13.85
N SER A 14 6.10 -9.20 -12.52
CA SER A 14 5.00 -8.57 -11.78
C SER A 14 4.98 -7.05 -11.94
N LEU A 15 6.15 -6.43 -12.03
CA LEU A 15 6.29 -5.00 -12.30
C LEU A 15 5.94 -4.67 -13.76
N GLU A 16 6.42 -5.48 -14.72
CA GLU A 16 6.12 -5.30 -16.14
C GLU A 16 4.63 -5.44 -16.46
N GLU A 17 3.97 -6.47 -15.92
CA GLU A 17 2.57 -6.78 -16.23
C GLU A 17 1.59 -6.11 -15.25
N SER A 18 2.09 -5.38 -14.25
CA SER A 18 1.31 -4.80 -13.15
C SER A 18 0.34 -5.84 -12.54
N ALA A 19 0.92 -6.96 -12.10
CA ALA A 19 0.14 -8.13 -11.73
C ALA A 19 -0.32 -8.08 -10.26
N ASP A 20 -1.54 -7.57 -10.02
CA ASP A 20 -2.10 -7.39 -8.66
C ASP A 20 -1.93 -8.61 -7.74
N THR A 21 -2.13 -9.83 -8.25
CA THR A 21 -2.07 -11.06 -7.45
C THR A 21 -0.71 -11.28 -6.80
N PHE A 22 0.37 -10.83 -7.44
CA PHE A 22 1.71 -10.87 -6.85
C PHE A 22 1.80 -9.91 -5.65
N PHE A 23 1.36 -8.67 -5.84
CA PHE A 23 1.39 -7.64 -4.79
C PHE A 23 0.42 -7.92 -3.65
N TYR A 24 -0.71 -8.59 -3.91
CA TYR A 24 -1.59 -9.10 -2.86
C TYR A 24 -0.85 -10.05 -1.92
N GLN A 25 -0.12 -11.02 -2.47
CA GLN A 25 0.65 -11.97 -1.67
C GLN A 25 1.75 -11.26 -0.89
N VAL A 26 2.52 -10.39 -1.56
CA VAL A 26 3.58 -9.60 -0.91
C VAL A 26 3.04 -8.75 0.25
N ALA A 27 1.91 -8.07 0.06
CA ALA A 27 1.28 -7.25 1.09
C ALA A 27 0.72 -8.09 2.25
N TYR A 28 0.14 -9.25 1.94
CA TYR A 28 -0.34 -10.20 2.94
C TYR A 28 0.79 -10.67 3.86
N ASP A 29 1.94 -11.04 3.28
CA ASP A 29 3.10 -11.56 3.99
C ASP A 29 3.87 -10.48 4.75
N MET A 30 3.95 -9.27 4.18
CA MET A 30 4.64 -8.13 4.80
C MET A 30 3.87 -7.57 6.00
N GLY A 31 2.54 -7.50 5.90
CA GLY A 31 1.69 -6.85 6.89
C GLY A 31 1.78 -5.31 6.83
N ILE A 32 0.78 -4.64 7.40
CA ILE A 32 0.64 -3.18 7.30
C ILE A 32 1.76 -2.41 8.01
N ASP A 33 2.32 -2.95 9.11
CA ASP A 33 3.28 -2.21 9.92
C ASP A 33 4.60 -2.00 9.15
N ARG A 34 5.12 -3.07 8.54
CA ARG A 34 6.31 -2.99 7.68
C ARG A 34 6.04 -2.23 6.39
N LEU A 35 4.86 -2.44 5.79
CA LEU A 35 4.48 -1.76 4.55
C LEU A 35 4.43 -0.24 4.77
N SER A 36 3.72 0.22 5.80
CA SER A 36 3.61 1.65 6.13
C SER A 36 4.94 2.27 6.54
N GLU A 37 5.81 1.55 7.26
CA GLU A 37 7.16 2.00 7.58
C GLU A 37 7.98 2.29 6.31
N TRP A 38 8.03 1.36 5.37
CA TRP A 38 8.76 1.53 4.11
C TRP A 38 8.15 2.63 3.25
N MET A 39 6.82 2.67 3.12
CA MET A 39 6.13 3.72 2.36
C MET A 39 6.39 5.11 2.95
N GLY A 40 6.44 5.23 4.28
CA GLY A 40 6.84 6.47 4.95
C GLY A 40 8.26 6.91 4.61
N LYS A 41 9.22 5.97 4.51
CA LYS A 41 10.60 6.26 4.06
C LYS A 41 10.66 6.73 2.60
N PHE A 42 9.72 6.29 1.76
CA PHE A 42 9.55 6.80 0.40
C PHE A 42 8.81 8.16 0.35
N GLY A 43 8.41 8.72 1.49
CA GLY A 43 7.76 10.03 1.60
C GLY A 43 6.23 10.01 1.58
N TYR A 44 5.60 8.83 1.47
CA TYR A 44 4.14 8.74 1.49
C TYR A 44 3.57 9.16 2.86
N GLY A 45 2.52 9.97 2.85
CA GLY A 45 1.91 10.53 4.06
C GLY A 45 2.57 11.82 4.56
N HIS A 46 3.66 12.25 3.94
CA HIS A 46 4.37 13.47 4.28
C HIS A 46 4.24 14.53 3.17
N TYR A 47 4.52 15.77 3.52
CA TYR A 47 4.73 16.83 2.54
C TYR A 47 6.06 16.58 1.82
N THR A 48 6.07 16.76 0.51
CA THR A 48 7.27 16.77 -0.33
C THR A 48 8.12 18.01 -0.08
N GLY A 49 7.53 19.10 0.42
CA GLY A 49 8.21 20.36 0.69
C GLY A 49 8.34 21.25 -0.54
N ILE A 50 7.46 21.07 -1.53
CA ILE A 50 7.36 21.97 -2.69
C ILE A 50 6.83 23.35 -2.24
N ASP A 51 7.31 24.41 -2.88
CA ASP A 51 6.90 25.79 -2.59
C ASP A 51 5.53 26.11 -3.21
N LEU A 52 4.50 25.43 -2.73
CA LEU A 52 3.10 25.62 -3.12
C LEU A 52 2.23 25.59 -1.86
N ALA A 53 1.43 26.64 -1.65
CA ALA A 53 0.55 26.76 -0.49
C ALA A 53 -0.53 25.67 -0.43
N GLU A 54 -0.89 25.07 -1.58
CA GLU A 54 -1.97 24.10 -1.70
C GLU A 54 -1.49 22.64 -1.59
N GLU A 55 -0.22 22.42 -1.21
CA GLU A 55 0.27 21.07 -0.94
C GLU A 55 -0.57 20.39 0.17
N ARG A 56 -0.87 19.11 -0.01
CA ARG A 56 -1.56 18.30 0.99
C ARG A 56 -0.75 17.06 1.30
N SER A 57 -0.54 16.80 2.58
CA SER A 57 -0.04 15.50 3.02
C SER A 57 -1.05 14.42 2.63
N GLY A 58 -0.56 13.37 1.98
CA GLY A 58 -1.35 12.15 1.76
C GLY A 58 -1.71 11.47 3.08
N ASN A 59 -2.54 10.44 2.99
CA ASN A 59 -2.84 9.59 4.14
C ASN A 59 -2.18 8.22 3.95
N MET A 60 -1.10 7.93 4.67
CA MET A 60 -0.51 6.60 4.71
C MET A 60 -1.26 5.75 5.76
N PRO A 61 -2.03 4.72 5.36
CA PRO A 61 -2.82 3.96 6.32
C PRO A 61 -1.92 3.21 7.32
N THR A 62 -2.23 3.34 8.60
CA THR A 62 -1.67 2.52 9.68
C THR A 62 -2.78 1.94 10.55
N ARG A 63 -2.45 0.99 11.43
CA ARG A 63 -3.41 0.44 12.41
C ARG A 63 -3.97 1.54 13.30
N GLU A 64 -3.11 2.42 13.80
CA GLU A 64 -3.46 3.53 14.67
C GLU A 64 -4.38 4.51 13.94
N TRP A 65 -4.09 4.81 12.68
CA TRP A 65 -4.93 5.66 11.86
C TRP A 65 -6.35 5.08 11.74
N LYS A 66 -6.45 3.79 11.37
CA LYS A 66 -7.74 3.12 11.19
C LYS A 66 -8.53 3.06 12.50
N GLN A 67 -7.85 2.74 13.61
CA GLN A 67 -8.46 2.73 14.93
C GLN A 67 -8.93 4.13 15.35
N LYS A 68 -8.14 5.19 15.10
CA LYS A 68 -8.53 6.58 15.44
C LYS A 68 -9.75 7.04 14.64
N ARG A 69 -9.74 6.82 13.32
CA ARG A 69 -10.76 7.30 12.38
C ARG A 69 -12.05 6.49 12.43
N PHE A 70 -11.95 5.16 12.43
CA PHE A 70 -13.10 4.26 12.25
C PHE A 70 -13.46 3.45 13.51
N LYS A 71 -12.66 3.54 14.58
CA LYS A 71 -12.85 2.76 15.83
C LYS A 71 -12.90 1.24 15.58
N LYS A 72 -12.17 0.77 14.57
CA LYS A 72 -12.10 -0.64 14.16
C LYS A 72 -10.66 -1.11 14.14
N PRO A 73 -10.40 -2.37 14.55
CA PRO A 73 -9.07 -2.95 14.43
C PRO A 73 -8.67 -3.13 12.97
N TRP A 74 -7.36 -3.33 12.75
CA TRP A 74 -6.82 -3.69 11.45
C TRP A 74 -6.90 -5.21 11.25
N TYR A 75 -7.56 -5.63 10.17
CA TYR A 75 -7.64 -7.01 9.72
C TYR A 75 -6.63 -7.25 8.61
N GLN A 76 -6.17 -8.49 8.47
CA GLN A 76 -5.16 -8.82 7.47
C GLN A 76 -5.61 -8.50 6.02
N GLY A 77 -6.90 -8.65 5.74
CA GLY A 77 -7.49 -8.28 4.44
C GLY A 77 -7.43 -6.78 4.13
N ASP A 78 -7.30 -5.92 5.14
CA ASP A 78 -7.15 -4.47 4.93
C ASP A 78 -5.78 -4.09 4.35
N THR A 79 -4.78 -4.97 4.48
CA THR A 79 -3.43 -4.72 3.94
C THR A 79 -3.38 -4.94 2.43
N ILE A 80 -4.25 -5.79 1.88
CA ILE A 80 -4.23 -6.18 0.46
C ILE A 80 -4.47 -4.98 -0.48
N PRO A 81 -5.49 -4.13 -0.26
CA PRO A 81 -5.69 -2.94 -1.09
C PRO A 81 -4.52 -1.95 -0.98
N VAL A 82 -3.94 -1.79 0.23
CA VAL A 82 -2.79 -0.91 0.43
C VAL A 82 -1.58 -1.36 -0.39
N GLY A 83 -1.39 -2.67 -0.53
CA GLY A 83 -0.32 -3.27 -1.35
C GLY A 83 -0.36 -2.91 -2.84
N ILE A 84 -1.51 -2.49 -3.34
CA ILE A 84 -1.69 -2.02 -4.73
C ILE A 84 -2.05 -0.52 -4.81
N GLY A 85 -1.95 0.21 -3.70
CA GLY A 85 -2.19 1.65 -3.65
C GLY A 85 -3.67 2.07 -3.66
N GLN A 86 -4.56 1.27 -3.07
CA GLN A 86 -5.98 1.60 -2.87
C GLN A 86 -6.32 1.94 -1.41
#